data_AF-A0A434PWB7-F1
#
_entry.id   AF-A0A434PWB7-F1
#
_cell.length_a   1.000
_cell.length_b   1.000
_cell.length_c   1.000
_cell.angle_alpha   90.00
_cell.angle_beta   90.00
_cell.angle_gamma   90.00
#
_symmetry.space_group_name_H-M   'P 1'
#
loop_
_entity.id
_entity.type
_entity.pdbx_description
1 polymer ?
#
loop_
_entity_poly.entity_id
_entity_poly.type
_entity_poly.pdbx_seq_one_letter_code
_entity_poly.pdbx_strand_id
1 'polypeptide(L)'
;MKRIATSFFALVALTTAGVGGYWAGLRGYTAPSLSSFVDAWSRERPAPPKGTGPVIYFRHPDGEPIYSANPRRTEDGRDFTAVHASEDVNFDSATAAAAEAPAEATNTAGEKRILYYRNPMGLPDTSPVPKKDSMGMDYIPVY
;
A
#
# COMPACT_ATOMS: atom_id res chain seq x y z
N MET A 1 1.94 46.63 19.98
CA MET A 1 2.68 46.17 21.19
C MET A 1 2.36 44.73 21.63
N LYS A 2 1.57 43.91 20.90
CA LYS A 2 1.27 42.51 21.31
C LYS A 2 2.03 41.42 20.53
N ARG A 3 2.73 41.75 19.43
CA ARG A 3 3.48 40.78 18.60
C ARG A 3 4.96 40.63 18.97
N ILE A 4 5.49 41.53 19.80
CA ILE A 4 6.89 41.50 20.27
C ILE A 4 7.01 40.57 21.49
N ALA A 5 5.95 40.47 22.30
CA ALA A 5 5.90 39.61 23.48
C ALA A 5 5.91 38.10 23.13
N THR A 6 5.33 37.71 21.99
CA THR A 6 5.29 36.30 21.56
C THR A 6 6.63 35.81 21.02
N SER A 7 7.43 36.68 20.39
CA SER A 7 8.74 36.32 19.86
C SER A 7 9.80 36.12 20.95
N PHE A 8 9.71 36.86 22.06
CA PHE A 8 10.60 36.66 23.21
C PHE A 8 10.34 35.33 23.93
N PHE A 9 9.10 34.86 23.96
CA PHE A 9 8.76 33.57 24.58
C PHE A 9 9.35 32.38 23.79
N ALA A 10 9.38 32.46 22.46
CA ALA A 10 10.00 31.43 21.62
C ALA A 10 11.53 31.34 21.82
N LEU A 11 12.20 32.48 22.08
CA LEU A 11 13.64 32.52 22.33
C LEU A 11 14.00 31.92 23.71
N VAL A 12 13.13 32.09 24.73
CA VAL A 12 13.33 31.53 26.08
C VAL A 12 13.03 30.02 26.13
N ALA A 13 12.14 29.51 25.28
CA ALA A 13 11.89 28.07 25.17
C ALA A 13 13.08 27.30 24.57
N LEU A 14 13.86 27.92 23.67
CA LEU A 14 15.02 27.27 23.06
C LEU A 14 16.24 27.17 24.01
N THR A 15 16.39 28.10 24.96
CA THR A 15 17.51 28.09 25.91
C THR A 15 17.32 27.12 27.07
N THR A 16 16.07 26.80 27.44
CA THR A 16 15.78 25.84 28.52
C THR A 16 16.04 24.38 28.13
N ALA A 17 15.91 24.02 26.84
CA ALA A 17 16.25 22.67 26.36
C ALA A 17 17.78 22.38 26.36
N GLY A 18 18.62 23.40 26.13
CA GLY A 18 20.08 23.22 26.12
C GLY A 18 20.69 23.04 27.51
N VAL A 19 20.17 23.74 28.52
CA VAL A 19 20.71 23.69 29.88
C VAL A 19 20.34 22.38 30.60
N GLY A 20 19.13 21.85 30.36
CA GLY A 20 18.69 20.58 30.94
C GLY A 20 19.53 19.38 30.51
N GLY A 21 19.92 19.31 29.23
CA GLY A 21 20.79 18.25 28.70
C GLY A 21 22.22 18.32 29.24
N TYR A 22 22.77 19.53 29.43
CA TYR A 22 24.12 19.72 29.98
C TYR A 22 24.20 19.34 31.47
N TRP A 23 23.16 19.66 32.25
CA TRP A 23 23.10 19.29 33.67
C TRP A 23 22.83 17.79 33.90
N ALA A 24 22.09 17.13 33.01
CA ALA A 24 21.90 15.68 33.03
C ALA A 24 23.21 14.92 32.75
N GLY A 25 24.04 15.42 31.83
CA GLY A 25 25.35 14.84 31.51
C GLY A 25 26.37 14.94 32.66
N LEU A 26 26.37 16.03 33.43
CA LEU A 26 27.26 16.21 34.59
C LEU A 26 26.91 15.31 35.80
N ARG A 27 25.65 14.84 35.90
CA ARG A 27 25.18 13.97 37.00
C ARG A 27 25.26 12.47 36.67
N GLY A 28 25.84 12.09 35.53
CA GLY A 28 26.05 10.70 35.16
C GLY A 28 24.78 9.93 34.78
N TYR A 29 23.65 10.63 34.58
CA TYR A 29 22.44 10.02 34.03
C TYR A 29 22.65 9.82 32.52
N THR A 30 23.16 8.66 32.15
CA THR A 30 23.19 8.22 30.75
C THR A 30 21.75 7.89 30.36
N ALA A 31 21.13 8.77 29.56
CA ALA A 31 19.93 8.36 28.83
C ALA A 31 20.31 7.16 27.94
N PRO A 32 19.42 6.15 27.78
CA PRO A 32 19.68 5.05 26.87
C PRO A 32 20.07 5.64 25.51
N SER A 33 21.21 5.21 24.99
CA SER A 33 21.74 5.73 23.73
C SER A 33 20.72 5.51 22.62
N LEU A 34 20.76 6.35 21.58
CA LEU A 34 19.93 6.15 20.39
C LEU A 34 20.10 4.74 19.81
N SER A 35 21.30 4.14 19.93
CA SER A 35 21.56 2.75 19.56
C SER A 35 20.80 1.74 20.42
N SER A 36 20.67 1.97 21.73
CA SER A 36 19.87 1.12 22.62
C SER A 36 18.38 1.16 22.25
N PHE A 37 17.89 2.34 21.85
CA PHE A 37 16.52 2.52 21.37
C PHE A 37 16.30 1.81 20.02
N VAL A 38 17.25 1.93 19.08
CA VAL A 38 17.21 1.23 17.79
C VAL A 38 17.30 -0.29 17.95
N ASP A 39 18.15 -0.78 18.83
CA ASP A 39 18.28 -2.22 19.13
C ASP A 39 17.03 -2.78 19.78
N ALA A 40 16.42 -2.05 20.73
CA ALA A 40 15.15 -2.45 21.34
C ALA A 40 14.03 -2.53 20.29
N TRP A 41 13.92 -1.51 19.42
CA TRP A 41 12.95 -1.49 18.33
C TRP A 41 13.18 -2.60 17.29
N SER A 42 14.42 -3.02 17.10
CA SER A 42 14.79 -4.07 16.13
C SER A 42 14.52 -5.47 16.66
N ARG A 43 14.60 -5.69 17.99
CA ARG A 43 14.28 -6.98 18.64
C ARG A 43 12.79 -7.32 18.63
N GLU A 44 11.93 -6.33 18.47
CA GLU A 44 10.48 -6.50 18.37
C GLU A 44 10.00 -6.80 16.94
N ARG A 45 10.88 -6.86 15.94
CA ARG A 45 10.48 -7.31 14.60
C ARG A 45 10.22 -8.82 14.63
N PRO A 46 8.96 -9.27 14.50
CA PRO A 46 8.71 -10.69 14.30
C PRO A 46 9.45 -11.13 13.03
N ALA A 47 10.00 -12.35 13.06
CA ALA A 47 10.59 -12.94 11.87
C ALA A 47 9.57 -12.83 10.72
N PRO A 48 10.01 -12.42 9.51
CA PRO A 48 9.10 -12.33 8.38
C PRO A 48 8.39 -13.68 8.23
N PRO A 49 7.05 -13.69 8.08
CA PRO A 49 6.31 -14.93 7.92
C PRO A 49 6.89 -15.68 6.71
N LYS A 50 7.11 -16.98 6.87
CA LYS A 50 7.61 -17.83 5.78
C LYS A 50 6.65 -17.72 4.59
N GLY A 51 7.16 -17.29 3.43
CA GLY A 51 6.38 -17.21 2.20
C GLY A 51 5.64 -18.51 1.91
N THR A 52 4.37 -18.38 1.55
CA THR A 52 3.45 -19.47 1.22
C THR A 52 2.90 -19.24 -0.19
N GLY A 53 2.68 -20.32 -0.94
CA GLY A 53 2.18 -20.26 -2.31
C GLY A 53 3.28 -20.41 -3.35
N PRO A 54 2.98 -20.14 -4.64
CA PRO A 54 3.95 -20.28 -5.72
C PRO A 54 5.05 -19.21 -5.64
N VAL A 55 6.26 -19.58 -6.08
CA VAL A 55 7.35 -18.62 -6.29
C VAL A 55 7.03 -17.79 -7.53
N ILE A 56 7.01 -16.47 -7.39
CA ILE A 56 6.71 -15.54 -8.50
C ILE A 56 8.00 -15.13 -9.21
N TYR A 57 9.07 -14.88 -8.45
CA TYR A 57 10.40 -14.58 -8.97
C TYR A 57 11.49 -14.82 -7.92
N PHE A 58 12.73 -14.71 -8.36
CA PHE A 58 13.94 -14.80 -7.56
C PHE A 58 14.60 -13.42 -7.48
N ARG A 59 15.03 -12.99 -6.29
CA ARG A 59 15.74 -11.73 -6.06
C ARG A 59 17.15 -11.95 -5.53
N HIS A 60 18.03 -10.98 -5.74
CA HIS A 60 19.38 -11.04 -5.19
C HIS A 60 19.34 -11.16 -3.66
N PRO A 61 20.15 -12.05 -3.03
CA PRO A 61 20.14 -12.25 -1.59
C PRO A 61 20.53 -10.99 -0.80
N ASP A 62 21.33 -10.09 -1.38
CA ASP A 62 21.76 -8.84 -0.73
C ASP A 62 20.77 -7.67 -0.90
N GLY A 63 19.61 -7.92 -1.53
CA GLY A 63 18.59 -6.89 -1.74
C GLY A 63 18.89 -5.93 -2.89
N GLU A 64 19.86 -6.26 -3.75
CA GLU A 64 20.08 -5.55 -5.00
C GLU A 64 18.83 -5.65 -5.91
N PRO A 65 18.53 -4.62 -6.72
CA PRO A 65 17.37 -4.62 -7.62
C PRO A 65 17.61 -5.50 -8.87
N ILE A 66 18.16 -6.69 -8.68
CA ILE A 66 18.40 -7.71 -9.70
C ILE A 66 17.41 -8.84 -9.45
N TYR A 67 16.57 -9.10 -10.45
CA TYR A 67 15.49 -10.06 -10.39
C TYR A 67 15.63 -11.10 -11.51
N SER A 68 15.13 -12.31 -11.27
CA SER A 68 15.09 -13.39 -12.25
C SER A 68 13.79 -14.18 -12.15
N ALA A 69 13.23 -14.58 -13.29
CA ALA A 69 12.06 -15.47 -13.33
C ALA A 69 12.45 -16.93 -13.04
N ASN A 70 13.70 -17.32 -13.31
CA ASN A 70 14.21 -18.67 -13.12
C ASN A 70 15.23 -18.70 -11.97
N PRO A 71 15.46 -19.87 -11.33
CA PRO A 71 16.53 -20.01 -10.36
C PRO A 71 17.87 -19.58 -10.95
N ARG A 72 18.59 -18.74 -10.22
CA ARG A 72 19.88 -18.17 -10.64
C ARG A 72 20.84 -18.12 -9.46
N ARG A 73 22.14 -18.10 -9.76
CA ARG A 73 23.19 -17.83 -8.79
C ARG A 73 23.82 -16.46 -9.01
N THR A 74 24.22 -15.85 -7.90
CA THR A 74 25.04 -14.64 -7.89
C THR A 74 26.47 -14.98 -8.34
N GLU A 75 27.27 -13.96 -8.64
CA GLU A 75 28.69 -14.14 -9.00
C GLU A 75 29.47 -14.80 -7.86
N ASP A 76 29.07 -14.55 -6.62
CA ASP A 76 29.61 -15.19 -5.41
C ASP A 76 29.19 -16.67 -5.26
N GLY A 77 28.34 -17.18 -6.16
CA GLY A 77 27.85 -18.56 -6.14
C GLY A 77 26.66 -18.81 -5.20
N ARG A 78 26.09 -17.78 -4.57
CA ARG A 78 24.88 -17.91 -3.73
C ARG A 78 23.65 -18.03 -4.61
N ASP A 79 22.70 -18.87 -4.21
CA ASP A 79 21.41 -18.95 -4.90
C ASP A 79 20.58 -17.68 -4.65
N PHE A 80 19.85 -17.23 -5.66
CA PHE A 80 18.89 -16.14 -5.49
C PHE A 80 17.76 -16.58 -4.54
N THR A 81 17.23 -15.62 -3.77
CA THR A 81 16.14 -15.85 -2.84
C THR A 81 14.82 -15.93 -3.60
N ALA A 82 14.11 -17.05 -3.46
CA ALA A 82 12.76 -17.21 -3.99
C ALA A 82 11.78 -16.31 -3.22
N VAL A 83 10.99 -15.53 -3.95
CA VAL A 83 9.90 -14.70 -3.41
C VAL A 83 8.58 -15.36 -3.76
N HIS A 84 7.82 -15.74 -2.74
CA HIS A 84 6.50 -16.34 -2.89
C HIS A 84 5.42 -15.27 -3.08
N ALA A 85 4.29 -15.67 -3.64
CA ALA A 85 3.13 -14.80 -3.85
C ALA A 85 2.68 -14.06 -2.59
N SER A 86 2.77 -14.71 -1.41
CA SER A 86 2.39 -14.08 -0.14
C SER A 86 3.39 -13.06 0.38
N GLU A 87 4.61 -13.04 -0.16
CA GLU A 87 5.70 -12.15 0.27
C GLU A 87 5.75 -10.86 -0.55
N ASP A 88 5.00 -10.80 -1.65
CA ASP A 88 4.86 -9.61 -2.50
C ASP A 88 3.45 -9.00 -2.40
N VAL A 89 3.27 -7.86 -3.05
CA VAL A 89 2.01 -7.14 -3.15
C VAL A 89 1.00 -7.99 -3.91
N ASN A 90 -0.03 -8.44 -3.20
CA ASN A 90 -1.13 -9.20 -3.78
C ASN A 90 -2.28 -8.29 -4.22
N PHE A 91 -2.53 -8.21 -5.52
CA PHE A 91 -3.65 -7.47 -6.11
C PHE A 91 -4.93 -8.31 -6.27
N ASP A 92 -4.85 -9.65 -6.14
CA ASP A 92 -6.03 -10.53 -6.21
C ASP A 92 -6.97 -10.39 -5.01
N SER A 93 -6.55 -9.69 -3.95
CA SER A 93 -7.42 -9.36 -2.83
C SER A 93 -8.63 -8.47 -3.23
N ALA A 94 -8.50 -7.70 -4.32
CA ALA A 94 -9.63 -6.95 -4.90
C ALA A 94 -10.37 -7.74 -6.00
N THR A 95 -9.68 -8.63 -6.70
CA THR A 95 -10.25 -9.42 -7.80
C THR A 95 -10.99 -10.66 -7.33
N ALA A 96 -10.64 -11.28 -6.20
CA ALA A 96 -11.40 -12.41 -5.64
C ALA A 96 -12.81 -12.00 -5.18
N ALA A 97 -13.01 -10.73 -4.80
CA ALA A 97 -14.35 -10.19 -4.55
C ALA A 97 -15.13 -9.84 -5.84
N ALA A 98 -14.46 -9.86 -7.01
CA ALA A 98 -15.04 -9.50 -8.31
C ALA A 98 -15.06 -10.66 -9.34
N ALA A 99 -14.31 -11.74 -9.10
CA ALA A 99 -14.13 -12.86 -10.04
C ALA A 99 -14.86 -14.14 -9.61
N GLU A 100 -15.56 -14.12 -8.48
CA GLU A 100 -16.52 -15.18 -8.10
C GLU A 100 -17.98 -14.77 -8.34
N ALA A 101 -18.21 -13.75 -9.16
CA ALA A 101 -19.49 -13.60 -9.84
C ALA A 101 -19.39 -14.35 -11.18
N PRO A 102 -20.18 -15.42 -11.41
CA PRO A 102 -20.34 -15.93 -12.75
C PRO A 102 -20.78 -14.76 -13.63
N ALA A 103 -20.22 -14.68 -14.84
CA ALA A 103 -20.69 -13.83 -15.92
C ALA A 103 -22.08 -14.32 -16.37
N GLU A 104 -23.04 -14.29 -15.47
CA GLU A 104 -24.46 -14.28 -15.77
C GLU A 104 -24.90 -12.84 -15.63
N ALA A 105 -25.19 -12.24 -16.77
CA ALA A 105 -26.03 -11.07 -16.88
C ALA A 105 -27.43 -11.42 -16.36
N THR A 106 -27.57 -11.60 -15.04
CA THR A 106 -28.84 -11.69 -14.35
C THR A 106 -28.95 -10.47 -13.46
N ASN A 107 -29.59 -9.44 -14.00
CA ASN A 107 -30.54 -8.59 -13.30
C ASN A 107 -30.37 -8.53 -11.77
N THR A 108 -29.26 -7.96 -11.27
CA THR A 108 -29.27 -7.45 -9.90
C THR A 108 -29.96 -6.10 -9.94
N ALA A 109 -31.28 -6.15 -10.12
CA ALA A 109 -32.23 -5.10 -9.82
C ALA A 109 -32.38 -4.99 -8.28
N GLY A 110 -31.26 -4.79 -7.60
CA GLY A 110 -31.17 -4.55 -6.17
C GLY A 110 -30.75 -3.10 -5.94
N GLU A 111 -31.74 -2.26 -5.63
CA GLU A 111 -31.64 -0.91 -5.03
C GLU A 111 -31.11 0.28 -5.83
N LYS A 112 -30.38 0.12 -6.95
CA LYS A 112 -30.00 1.28 -7.77
C LYS A 112 -31.10 1.63 -8.78
N ARG A 113 -31.64 2.86 -8.69
CA ARG A 113 -32.60 3.40 -9.68
C ARG A 113 -31.90 3.61 -11.02
N ILE A 114 -32.42 3.01 -12.09
CA ILE A 114 -31.92 3.22 -13.44
C ILE A 114 -32.34 4.63 -13.90
N LEU A 115 -31.37 5.45 -14.32
CA LEU A 115 -31.60 6.77 -14.90
C LEU A 115 -31.97 6.67 -16.39
N TYR A 116 -31.15 5.95 -17.17
CA TYR A 116 -31.33 5.72 -18.61
C TYR A 116 -30.41 4.58 -19.08
N TYR A 117 -30.57 4.15 -20.32
CA TYR A 117 -29.76 3.12 -20.98
C TYR A 117 -28.87 3.75 -22.05
N ARG A 118 -27.61 3.31 -22.17
CA ARG A 118 -26.63 3.79 -23.18
C ARG A 118 -26.30 2.73 -24.22
N ASN A 119 -26.02 3.15 -25.45
CA ASN A 119 -25.58 2.25 -26.52
C ASN A 119 -24.19 1.64 -26.18
N PRO A 120 -24.02 0.30 -26.22
CA PRO A 120 -22.73 -0.35 -25.96
C PRO A 120 -21.63 0.07 -26.96
N MET A 121 -22.01 0.54 -28.15
CA MET A 121 -21.07 1.01 -29.17
C MET A 121 -20.51 2.42 -28.93
N GLY A 122 -20.88 3.06 -27.81
CA GLY A 122 -20.38 4.40 -27.49
C GLY A 122 -20.95 5.52 -28.37
N LEU A 123 -21.96 5.21 -29.19
CA LEU A 123 -22.78 6.21 -29.87
C LEU A 123 -23.52 7.07 -28.84
N PRO A 124 -23.84 8.34 -29.17
CA PRO A 124 -24.57 9.24 -28.27
C PRO A 124 -26.05 8.85 -28.05
N ASP A 125 -26.47 7.70 -28.55
CA ASP A 125 -27.82 7.18 -28.39
C ASP A 125 -28.08 6.72 -26.94
N THR A 126 -29.11 7.31 -26.34
CA THR A 126 -29.62 6.94 -25.02
C THR A 126 -31.10 6.59 -25.11
N SER A 127 -31.59 5.76 -24.18
CA SER A 127 -32.99 5.35 -24.13
C SER A 127 -33.49 5.32 -22.68
N PRO A 128 -34.68 5.86 -22.35
CA PRO A 128 -35.25 5.74 -21.01
C PRO A 128 -35.79 4.32 -20.72
N VAL A 129 -36.02 3.53 -21.77
CA VAL A 129 -36.49 2.13 -21.69
C VAL A 129 -35.43 1.18 -22.23
N PRO A 130 -35.42 -0.10 -21.82
CA PRO A 130 -34.57 -1.12 -22.42
C PRO A 130 -34.75 -1.15 -23.94
N LYS A 131 -33.63 -1.14 -24.67
CA LYS A 131 -33.59 -1.14 -26.14
C LYS A 131 -32.39 -1.95 -26.62
N LYS A 132 -32.46 -2.43 -27.86
CA LYS A 132 -31.35 -3.06 -28.57
C LYS A 132 -30.76 -2.14 -29.64
N ASP A 133 -29.46 -2.24 -29.86
CA ASP A 133 -28.78 -1.58 -30.96
C ASP A 133 -29.02 -2.32 -32.30
N SER A 134 -28.49 -1.76 -33.40
CA SER A 134 -28.60 -2.36 -34.74
C SER A 134 -27.88 -3.70 -34.88
N MET A 135 -27.04 -4.08 -33.92
CA MET A 135 -26.35 -5.36 -33.86
C MET A 135 -27.04 -6.35 -32.91
N GLY A 136 -28.16 -5.97 -32.30
CA GLY A 136 -28.96 -6.81 -31.41
C GLY A 136 -28.49 -6.86 -29.96
N MET A 137 -27.52 -6.02 -29.57
CA MET A 137 -27.04 -5.93 -28.19
C MET A 137 -27.95 -5.04 -27.35
N ASP A 138 -28.26 -5.46 -26.13
CA ASP A 138 -29.03 -4.65 -25.18
C ASP A 138 -28.24 -3.41 -24.73
N TYR A 139 -28.93 -2.29 -24.57
CA TYR A 139 -28.33 -1.08 -24.03
C TYR A 139 -27.94 -1.28 -22.57
N ILE A 140 -26.85 -0.65 -22.16
CA ILE A 140 -26.28 -0.78 -20.82
C ILE A 140 -27.03 0.15 -19.86
N PRO A 141 -27.58 -0.34 -18.74
CA PRO A 141 -28.25 0.51 -17.75
C PRO A 141 -27.23 1.43 -17.07
N VAL A 142 -27.60 2.71 -16.97
CA VAL A 142 -26.89 3.73 -16.21
C VAL A 142 -27.73 4.05 -14.98
N TYR A 143 -27.10 3.99 -13.81
CA TYR A 143 -27.72 4.20 -12.50
C TYR A 143 -27.31 5.53 -11.89
#